data_AF-A0A2M3YWY5-F1
#
_entry.id   AF-A0A2M3YWY5-F1
#
_cell.length_a   1.000
_cell.length_b   1.000
_cell.length_c   1.000
_cell.angle_alpha   90.00
_cell.angle_beta   90.00
_cell.angle_gamma   90.00
#
_symmetry.space_group_name_H-M   'P 1'
#
loop_
_entity.id
_entity.type
_entity.pdbx_description
1 polymer ?
#
loop_
_entity_poly.entity_id
_entity_poly.type
_entity_poly.pdbx_seq_one_letter_code
_entity_poly.pdbx_strand_id
1 'polypeptide(L)'
;MNKLLVALTLISCTVPRVKTRHRWTALTPEETSFVYMRCQEDLLPADASRKQYIENWHQWKLQPNDHVTQCYTKCVLEGLELYDANKKKFRPGRVSSQHVAYQFLNDATTDEVAKYKAAIDVLEPVSDSCADLYKAYLPVHESFVNVTRKLYHGTVEGAARVYNSDPNIKRKNESMFAFCEKHIYGGKNREDVCRARRYELTGSDELRNMIECIFRGLRYIKHGDINIDEIVRDFDLINRSDLEPRVRSILSDCRGIQPYDYYSCLLNSDISEEFKLAFDFRDVRSADYTYLVMGNVYDPQQVKAKMDKAEKDVCG
;
A
#
# COMPACT_ATOMS: atom_id res chain seq x y z
N MET A 1 36.46 -60.50 19.26
CA MET A 1 35.18 -60.80 18.58
C MET A 1 34.07 -60.46 19.58
N ASN A 2 33.13 -59.53 19.42
CA ASN A 2 32.73 -58.60 18.37
C ASN A 2 32.29 -57.30 19.08
N LYS A 3 32.67 -56.14 18.54
CA LYS A 3 32.10 -54.84 18.92
C LYS A 3 30.72 -54.72 18.27
N LEU A 4 29.66 -54.51 19.04
CA LEU A 4 28.36 -54.10 18.51
C LEU A 4 28.22 -52.58 18.70
N LEU A 5 28.39 -51.83 17.61
CA LEU A 5 27.98 -50.42 17.55
C LEU A 5 26.45 -50.38 17.39
N VAL A 6 25.77 -49.73 18.33
CA VAL A 6 24.36 -49.35 18.17
C VAL A 6 24.35 -47.95 17.56
N ALA A 7 23.96 -47.85 16.29
CA ALA A 7 23.70 -46.58 15.62
C ALA A 7 22.34 -46.04 16.06
N LEU A 8 22.32 -44.95 16.83
CA LEU A 8 21.12 -44.15 17.06
C LEU A 8 20.88 -43.26 15.83
N THR A 9 19.96 -43.66 14.96
CA THR A 9 19.40 -42.77 13.93
C THR A 9 18.42 -41.81 14.58
N LEU A 10 18.87 -40.56 14.81
CA LEU A 10 18.02 -39.41 15.08
C LEU A 10 17.20 -39.11 13.83
N ILE A 11 15.94 -39.56 13.82
CA ILE A 11 14.94 -39.12 12.84
C ILE A 11 14.61 -37.67 13.18
N SER A 12 15.24 -36.74 12.47
CA SER A 12 14.87 -35.32 12.50
C SER A 12 13.51 -35.19 11.84
N CYS A 13 12.44 -35.15 12.64
CA CYS A 13 11.12 -34.73 12.19
C CYS A 13 11.18 -33.24 11.86
N THR A 14 11.63 -32.90 10.65
CA THR A 14 11.38 -31.59 10.08
C THR A 14 9.88 -31.44 9.89
N VAL A 15 9.22 -30.76 10.82
CA VAL A 15 7.84 -30.29 10.64
C VAL A 15 7.86 -29.43 9.38
N PRO A 16 7.16 -29.82 8.30
CA PRO A 16 7.07 -28.96 7.12
C PRO A 16 6.43 -27.66 7.59
N ARG A 17 7.10 -26.52 7.38
CA ARG A 17 6.43 -25.21 7.43
C ARG A 17 5.27 -25.29 6.45
N VAL A 18 4.06 -25.51 6.97
CA VAL A 18 2.84 -25.31 6.22
C VAL A 18 2.86 -23.83 5.87
N LYS A 19 3.24 -23.52 4.62
CA LYS A 19 2.93 -22.23 4.00
C LYS A 19 1.41 -22.16 4.00
N THR A 20 0.84 -21.55 5.03
CA THR A 20 -0.57 -21.20 5.05
C THR A 20 -0.81 -20.41 3.77
N ARG A 21 -1.65 -20.92 2.88
CA ARG A 21 -2.06 -20.16 1.70
C ARG A 21 -2.66 -18.87 2.21
N HIS A 22 -1.97 -17.75 2.01
CA HIS A 22 -2.54 -16.44 2.30
C HIS A 22 -3.84 -16.33 1.50
N ARG A 23 -4.97 -16.36 2.21
CA ARG A 23 -6.28 -16.12 1.62
C ARG A 23 -6.32 -14.62 1.31
N TRP A 24 -6.75 -14.29 0.10
CA TRP A 24 -6.95 -12.89 -0.28
C TRP A 24 -7.99 -12.24 0.64
N THR A 25 -7.69 -11.03 1.10
CA THR A 25 -8.57 -10.20 1.94
C THR A 25 -9.17 -9.09 1.10
N ALA A 26 -10.44 -8.76 1.36
CA ALA A 26 -11.10 -7.63 0.71
C ALA A 26 -10.40 -6.31 1.05
N LEU A 27 -10.34 -5.40 0.08
CA LEU A 27 -9.67 -4.12 0.22
C LEU A 27 -10.57 -3.10 0.92
N THR A 28 -10.03 -2.43 1.92
CA THR A 28 -10.64 -1.29 2.62
C THR A 28 -10.64 -0.02 1.77
N PRO A 29 -11.42 1.00 2.16
CA PRO A 29 -11.38 2.31 1.48
C PRO A 29 -10.01 3.00 1.55
N GLU A 30 -9.19 2.71 2.57
CA GLU A 30 -7.82 3.23 2.64
C GLU A 30 -6.98 2.56 1.55
N GLU A 31 -7.07 1.24 1.43
CA GLU A 31 -6.29 0.45 0.47
C GLU A 31 -6.65 0.79 -0.97
N THR A 32 -7.94 0.87 -1.29
CA THR A 32 -8.36 1.25 -2.65
C THR A 32 -8.00 2.71 -2.97
N SER A 33 -8.15 3.62 -2.01
CA SER A 33 -7.71 5.02 -2.19
C SER A 33 -6.20 5.11 -2.42
N PHE A 34 -5.39 4.32 -1.71
CA PHE A 34 -3.96 4.24 -1.95
C PHE A 34 -3.66 3.78 -3.38
N VAL A 35 -4.32 2.70 -3.83
CA VAL A 35 -4.16 2.16 -5.20
C VAL A 35 -4.48 3.23 -6.25
N TYR A 36 -5.64 3.88 -6.16
CA TYR A 36 -6.02 4.89 -7.15
C TYR A 36 -5.02 6.03 -7.21
N MET A 37 -4.55 6.53 -6.07
CA MET A 37 -3.62 7.65 -6.05
C MET A 37 -2.21 7.23 -6.47
N ARG A 38 -1.68 6.08 -6.02
CA ARG A 38 -0.38 5.54 -6.47
C ARG A 38 -0.35 5.37 -7.99
N CYS A 39 -1.40 4.80 -8.58
CA CYS A 39 -1.48 4.64 -10.04
C CYS A 39 -1.57 5.99 -10.78
N GLN A 40 -2.16 7.02 -10.16
CA GLN A 40 -2.14 8.37 -10.71
C GLN A 40 -0.75 8.99 -10.60
N GLU A 41 -0.10 8.89 -9.44
CA GLU A 41 1.25 9.42 -9.25
C GLU A 41 2.24 8.87 -10.27
N ASP A 42 2.18 7.58 -10.55
CA ASP A 42 3.18 6.93 -11.40
C ASP A 42 2.95 7.23 -12.89
N LEU A 43 1.71 7.55 -13.30
CA LEU A 43 1.36 7.63 -14.72
C LEU A 43 0.90 9.01 -15.20
N LEU A 44 0.52 9.92 -14.30
CA LEU A 44 0.10 11.25 -14.71
C LEU A 44 1.27 12.00 -15.38
N PRO A 45 1.04 12.60 -16.55
CA PRO A 45 2.07 13.38 -17.22
C PRO A 45 2.43 14.64 -16.43
N ALA A 46 3.67 15.10 -16.58
CA ALA A 46 4.18 16.33 -15.96
C ALA A 46 3.83 17.62 -16.72
N ASP A 47 3.07 17.53 -17.81
CA ASP A 47 2.71 18.66 -18.66
C ASP A 47 1.27 19.16 -18.44
N ALA A 48 0.83 20.12 -19.27
CA ALA A 48 -0.49 20.74 -19.17
C ALA A 48 -1.67 19.76 -19.32
N SER A 49 -1.47 18.58 -19.92
CA SER A 49 -2.52 17.56 -20.07
C SER A 49 -2.89 16.89 -18.74
N ARG A 50 -2.04 16.98 -17.71
CA ARG A 50 -2.26 16.37 -16.38
C ARG A 50 -3.66 16.61 -15.83
N LYS A 51 -4.13 17.85 -15.93
CA LYS A 51 -5.44 18.27 -15.43
C LYS A 51 -6.58 17.48 -16.08
N GLN A 52 -6.51 17.25 -17.39
CA GLN A 52 -7.54 16.53 -18.13
C GLN A 52 -7.62 15.06 -17.71
N TYR A 53 -6.48 14.40 -17.48
CA TYR A 53 -6.45 13.03 -16.97
C TYR A 53 -7.06 12.93 -15.57
N ILE A 54 -6.68 13.84 -14.66
CA ILE A 54 -7.25 13.90 -13.30
C ILE A 54 -8.78 14.04 -13.38
N GLU A 55 -9.28 15.00 -14.16
CA GLU A 55 -10.72 15.24 -14.33
C GLU A 55 -11.46 13.99 -14.84
N ASN A 56 -10.91 13.32 -15.85
CA ASN A 56 -11.50 12.10 -16.41
C ASN A 56 -11.48 10.95 -15.40
N TRP A 57 -10.31 10.66 -14.82
CA TRP A 57 -10.12 9.50 -13.95
C TRP A 57 -10.86 9.64 -12.61
N HIS A 58 -10.97 10.87 -12.06
CA HIS A 58 -11.76 11.12 -10.84
C HIS A 58 -13.28 10.96 -11.10
N GLN A 59 -13.71 11.16 -12.35
CA GLN A 59 -15.06 10.82 -12.81
C GLN A 59 -15.22 9.36 -13.23
N TRP A 60 -14.19 8.53 -13.04
CA TRP A 60 -14.16 7.13 -13.46
C TRP A 60 -14.34 6.95 -14.97
N LYS A 61 -13.90 7.91 -15.77
CA LYS A 61 -13.83 7.81 -17.23
C LYS A 61 -12.43 7.35 -17.62
N LEU A 62 -12.31 6.18 -18.23
CA LEU A 62 -11.04 5.65 -18.73
C LEU A 62 -10.68 6.33 -20.07
N GLN A 63 -10.41 7.63 -20.01
CA GLN A 63 -10.13 8.51 -21.14
C GLN A 63 -8.97 9.47 -20.85
N PRO A 64 -8.24 9.93 -21.89
CA PRO A 64 -8.31 9.52 -23.31
C PRO A 64 -7.86 8.06 -23.55
N ASN A 65 -8.21 7.48 -24.71
CA ASN A 65 -7.71 6.15 -25.08
C ASN A 65 -6.29 6.25 -25.67
N ASP A 66 -5.31 6.30 -24.78
CA ASP A 66 -3.89 6.32 -25.10
C ASP A 66 -3.07 5.49 -24.10
N HIS A 67 -1.76 5.41 -24.34
CA HIS A 67 -0.85 4.60 -23.53
C HIS A 67 -0.90 4.96 -22.03
N VAL A 68 -1.09 6.24 -21.69
CA VAL A 68 -1.12 6.71 -20.29
C VAL A 68 -2.35 6.14 -19.58
N THR A 69 -3.55 6.31 -20.15
CA THR A 69 -4.77 5.76 -19.55
C THR A 69 -4.78 4.23 -19.59
N GLN A 70 -4.27 3.62 -20.66
CA GLN A 70 -4.18 2.16 -20.78
C GLN A 70 -3.33 1.57 -19.66
N CYS A 71 -2.17 2.16 -19.38
CA CYS A 71 -1.34 1.72 -18.27
C CYS A 71 -1.95 2.07 -16.91
N TYR A 72 -2.72 3.16 -16.80
CA TYR A 72 -3.40 3.51 -15.55
C TYR A 72 -4.46 2.45 -15.22
N THR A 73 -5.22 2.01 -16.24
CA THR A 73 -6.15 0.89 -16.11
C THR A 73 -5.45 -0.38 -15.67
N LYS A 74 -4.32 -0.75 -16.30
CA LYS A 74 -3.53 -1.91 -15.86
C LYS A 74 -3.09 -1.78 -14.40
N CYS A 75 -2.53 -0.64 -14.00
CA CYS A 75 -2.08 -0.38 -12.64
C CYS A 75 -3.22 -0.55 -11.62
N VAL A 76 -4.39 0.04 -11.90
CA VAL A 76 -5.55 -0.07 -11.00
C VAL A 76 -6.07 -1.51 -10.93
N LEU A 77 -6.12 -2.23 -12.06
CA LEU A 77 -6.54 -3.64 -12.08
C LEU A 77 -5.61 -4.54 -11.26
N GLU A 78 -4.30 -4.30 -11.33
CA GLU A 78 -3.30 -5.03 -10.54
C GLU A 78 -3.34 -4.63 -9.06
N GLY A 79 -3.43 -3.33 -8.77
CA GLY A 79 -3.49 -2.80 -7.40
C GLY A 79 -4.76 -3.20 -6.65
N LEU A 80 -5.92 -3.22 -7.33
CA LEU A 80 -7.16 -3.76 -6.80
C LEU A 80 -7.18 -5.29 -6.78
N GLU A 81 -6.11 -5.91 -7.26
CA GLU A 81 -5.96 -7.35 -7.32
C GLU A 81 -7.04 -8.03 -8.18
N LEU A 82 -7.67 -7.30 -9.11
CA LEU A 82 -8.62 -7.84 -10.10
C LEU A 82 -7.91 -8.58 -11.24
N TYR A 83 -6.66 -8.21 -11.52
CA TYR A 83 -5.78 -8.88 -12.45
C TYR A 83 -4.50 -9.36 -11.75
N ASP A 84 -4.08 -10.59 -12.04
CA ASP A 84 -2.83 -11.16 -11.53
C ASP A 84 -1.81 -11.20 -12.67
N ALA A 85 -0.85 -10.28 -12.64
CA ALA A 85 0.21 -10.17 -13.66
C ALA A 85 1.09 -11.42 -13.76
N ASN A 86 1.37 -12.07 -12.62
CA ASN A 86 2.21 -13.27 -12.60
C ASN A 86 1.52 -14.45 -13.29
N LYS A 87 0.20 -14.57 -13.13
CA LYS A 87 -0.59 -15.63 -13.78
C LYS A 87 -1.27 -15.19 -15.06
N LYS A 88 -1.10 -13.92 -15.45
CA LYS A 88 -1.70 -13.26 -16.62
C LYS A 88 -3.20 -13.50 -16.74
N LYS A 89 -3.93 -13.38 -15.62
CA LYS A 89 -5.35 -13.74 -15.55
C LYS A 89 -6.14 -12.83 -14.62
N PHE A 90 -7.39 -12.55 -15.01
CA PHE A 90 -8.38 -11.92 -14.14
C PHE A 90 -8.79 -12.83 -12.98
N ARG A 91 -9.27 -12.21 -11.90
CA ARG A 91 -9.63 -12.85 -10.63
C ARG A 91 -11.10 -12.59 -10.27
N PRO A 92 -12.07 -13.14 -11.03
CA PRO A 92 -13.49 -12.90 -10.81
C PRO A 92 -13.96 -13.33 -9.40
N GLY A 93 -13.33 -14.35 -8.79
CA GLY A 93 -13.63 -14.73 -7.40
C GLY A 93 -13.39 -13.63 -6.36
N ARG A 94 -12.47 -12.68 -6.62
CA ARG A 94 -12.21 -11.54 -5.74
C ARG A 94 -13.34 -10.51 -5.74
N VAL A 95 -14.12 -10.43 -6.83
CA VAL A 95 -15.33 -9.59 -6.89
C VAL A 95 -16.34 -10.03 -5.84
N SER A 96 -16.59 -11.34 -5.72
CA SER A 96 -17.49 -11.89 -4.70
C SER A 96 -16.95 -11.68 -3.29
N SER A 97 -15.66 -11.93 -3.06
CA SER A 97 -15.05 -11.71 -1.75
C SER A 97 -15.09 -10.24 -1.33
N GLN A 98 -14.86 -9.30 -2.26
CA GLN A 98 -14.99 -7.85 -2.02
C GLN A 98 -16.42 -7.49 -1.62
N HIS A 99 -17.40 -8.01 -2.36
CA HIS A 99 -18.81 -7.74 -2.06
C HIS A 99 -19.19 -8.28 -0.68
N VAL A 100 -18.89 -9.55 -0.37
CA VAL A 100 -19.25 -10.18 0.91
C VAL A 100 -18.72 -9.42 2.12
N ALA A 101 -17.50 -8.88 2.04
CA ALA A 101 -16.90 -8.11 3.12
C ALA A 101 -17.65 -6.81 3.45
N TYR A 102 -18.33 -6.20 2.46
CA TYR A 102 -18.94 -4.86 2.59
C TYR A 102 -20.40 -4.81 2.11
N GLN A 103 -21.08 -5.93 1.94
CA GLN A 103 -22.40 -6.03 1.30
C GLN A 103 -23.49 -5.19 2.00
N PHE A 104 -23.35 -4.98 3.31
CA PHE A 104 -24.27 -4.14 4.10
C PHE A 104 -23.93 -2.64 4.06
N LEU A 105 -22.84 -2.27 3.39
CA LEU A 105 -22.29 -0.90 3.38
C LEU A 105 -22.12 -0.32 1.97
N ASN A 106 -22.02 -1.15 0.92
CA ASN A 106 -21.66 -0.70 -0.44
C ASN A 106 -22.84 -0.50 -1.42
N ASP A 107 -24.08 -0.79 -1.03
CA ASP A 107 -25.31 -0.68 -1.86
C ASP A 107 -25.27 -1.44 -3.20
N ALA A 108 -24.33 -2.37 -3.39
CA ALA A 108 -24.29 -3.23 -4.56
C ALA A 108 -25.24 -4.41 -4.33
N THR A 109 -26.11 -4.70 -5.31
CA THR A 109 -27.01 -5.84 -5.22
C THR A 109 -26.31 -7.13 -5.66
N THR A 110 -26.74 -8.28 -5.13
CA THR A 110 -26.19 -9.59 -5.52
C THR A 110 -26.27 -9.84 -7.03
N ASP A 111 -27.34 -9.40 -7.70
CA ASP A 111 -27.52 -9.54 -9.15
C ASP A 111 -26.53 -8.67 -9.94
N GLU A 112 -26.36 -7.40 -9.57
CA GLU A 112 -25.34 -6.52 -10.16
C GLU A 112 -23.93 -7.12 -10.04
N VAL A 113 -23.60 -7.65 -8.85
CA VAL A 113 -22.31 -8.28 -8.55
C VAL A 113 -22.11 -9.56 -9.35
N ALA A 114 -23.13 -10.40 -9.47
CA ALA A 114 -23.08 -11.63 -10.25
C ALA A 114 -22.83 -11.34 -11.74
N LYS A 115 -23.52 -10.33 -12.30
CA LYS A 115 -23.34 -9.89 -13.69
C LYS A 115 -21.94 -9.32 -13.92
N TYR A 116 -21.46 -8.46 -13.03
CA TYR A 116 -20.10 -7.92 -13.11
C TYR A 116 -19.05 -9.04 -13.02
N LYS A 117 -19.18 -9.96 -12.06
CA LYS A 117 -18.29 -11.13 -11.95
C LYS A 117 -18.27 -11.94 -13.23
N ALA A 118 -19.42 -12.23 -13.82
CA ALA A 118 -19.51 -13.01 -15.06
C ALA A 118 -18.80 -12.30 -16.22
N ALA A 119 -18.94 -10.97 -16.31
CA ALA A 119 -18.24 -10.16 -17.31
C ALA A 119 -16.70 -10.21 -17.13
N ILE A 120 -16.20 -10.26 -15.89
CA ILE A 120 -14.77 -10.43 -15.60
C ILE A 120 -14.27 -11.85 -15.91
N ASP A 121 -15.09 -12.87 -15.66
CA ASP A 121 -14.73 -14.29 -15.80
C ASP A 121 -14.42 -14.69 -17.24
N VAL A 122 -15.04 -14.00 -18.20
CA VAL A 122 -14.84 -14.23 -19.65
C VAL A 122 -13.74 -13.37 -20.26
N LEU A 123 -13.05 -12.53 -19.49
CA LEU A 123 -11.98 -11.68 -20.01
C LEU A 123 -10.71 -12.49 -20.31
N GLU A 124 -10.36 -12.53 -21.59
CA GLU A 124 -9.13 -13.14 -22.10
C GLU A 124 -8.30 -12.10 -22.86
N PRO A 125 -7.49 -11.28 -22.15
CA PRO A 125 -6.62 -10.30 -22.81
C PRO A 125 -5.56 -11.04 -23.65
N VAL A 126 -5.22 -10.50 -24.82
CA VAL A 126 -4.26 -11.12 -25.76
C VAL A 126 -2.87 -11.24 -25.13
N SER A 127 -2.47 -10.24 -24.34
CA SER A 127 -1.24 -10.25 -23.57
C SER A 127 -1.42 -9.48 -22.26
N ASP A 128 -0.36 -9.41 -21.46
CA ASP A 128 -0.27 -8.59 -20.26
C ASP A 128 0.13 -7.13 -20.55
N SER A 129 0.05 -6.67 -21.80
CA SER A 129 0.31 -5.28 -22.16
C SER A 129 -0.78 -4.33 -21.62
N CYS A 130 -0.42 -3.06 -21.40
CA CYS A 130 -1.39 -2.03 -21.00
C CYS A 130 -2.55 -1.92 -21.99
N ALA A 131 -2.24 -1.91 -23.30
CA ALA A 131 -3.22 -1.76 -24.37
C ALA A 131 -4.19 -2.94 -24.42
N ASP A 132 -3.71 -4.18 -24.29
CA ASP A 132 -4.57 -5.38 -24.36
C ASP A 132 -5.47 -5.50 -23.13
N LEU A 133 -4.98 -5.18 -21.93
CA LEU A 133 -5.79 -5.17 -20.72
C LEU A 133 -6.85 -4.07 -20.75
N TYR A 134 -6.48 -2.86 -21.18
CA TYR A 134 -7.44 -1.78 -21.38
C TYR A 134 -8.52 -2.16 -22.39
N LYS A 135 -8.13 -2.67 -23.56
CA LYS A 135 -9.06 -3.09 -24.61
C LYS A 135 -10.02 -4.17 -24.12
N ALA A 136 -9.54 -5.15 -23.37
CA ALA A 136 -10.37 -6.20 -22.80
C ALA A 136 -11.32 -5.67 -21.73
N TYR A 137 -10.84 -4.79 -20.83
CA TYR A 137 -11.59 -4.34 -19.67
C TYR A 137 -12.54 -3.17 -19.95
N LEU A 138 -12.25 -2.30 -20.92
CA LEU A 138 -13.02 -1.08 -21.17
C LEU A 138 -14.54 -1.34 -21.34
N PRO A 139 -15.01 -2.31 -22.13
CA PRO A 139 -16.46 -2.57 -22.27
C PRO A 139 -17.11 -3.01 -20.95
N VAL A 140 -16.37 -3.76 -20.12
CA VAL A 140 -16.81 -4.17 -18.79
C VAL A 140 -16.89 -2.96 -17.87
N HIS A 141 -15.87 -2.11 -17.88
CA HIS A 141 -15.87 -0.85 -17.13
C HIS A 141 -17.06 0.03 -17.49
N GLU A 142 -17.30 0.29 -18.78
CA GLU A 142 -18.42 1.13 -19.23
C GLU A 142 -19.78 0.57 -18.79
N SER A 143 -19.94 -0.75 -18.81
CA SER A 143 -21.17 -1.43 -18.39
C SER A 143 -21.36 -1.47 -16.87
N PHE A 144 -20.27 -1.57 -16.11
CA PHE A 144 -20.30 -1.87 -14.67
C PHE A 144 -19.58 -0.85 -13.79
N VAL A 145 -19.28 0.36 -14.29
CA VAL A 145 -18.55 1.39 -13.54
C VAL A 145 -19.22 1.70 -12.20
N ASN A 146 -20.55 1.80 -12.16
CA ASN A 146 -21.29 2.06 -10.93
C ASN A 146 -21.15 0.92 -9.91
N VAL A 147 -21.21 -0.34 -10.37
CA VAL A 147 -21.00 -1.52 -9.51
C VAL A 147 -19.57 -1.57 -9.01
N THR A 148 -18.59 -1.32 -9.87
CA THR A 148 -17.17 -1.29 -9.52
C THR A 148 -16.89 -0.20 -8.47
N ARG A 149 -17.47 1.00 -8.64
CA ARG A 149 -17.38 2.10 -7.68
C ARG A 149 -17.97 1.75 -6.32
N LYS A 150 -19.11 1.07 -6.29
CA LYS A 150 -19.70 0.57 -5.05
C LYS A 150 -18.76 -0.42 -4.35
N LEU A 151 -18.30 -1.44 -5.08
CA LEU A 151 -17.49 -2.53 -4.52
C LEU A 151 -16.10 -2.09 -4.02
N TYR A 152 -15.45 -1.17 -4.75
CA TYR A 152 -14.06 -0.77 -4.49
C TYR A 152 -13.96 0.67 -3.97
N HIS A 153 -14.97 1.10 -3.19
CA HIS A 153 -14.99 2.35 -2.43
C HIS A 153 -14.77 3.63 -3.26
N GLY A 154 -15.27 3.63 -4.49
CA GLY A 154 -15.21 4.73 -5.46
C GLY A 154 -16.34 5.76 -5.35
N THR A 155 -17.22 5.61 -4.37
CA THR A 155 -18.26 6.61 -4.02
C THR A 155 -17.93 7.22 -2.66
N VAL A 156 -18.16 8.54 -2.53
CA VAL A 156 -17.90 9.26 -1.27
C VAL A 156 -18.75 8.69 -0.13
N GLU A 157 -20.04 8.50 -0.37
CA GLU A 157 -20.98 7.99 0.63
C GLU A 157 -20.71 6.53 1.03
N GLY A 158 -20.42 5.66 0.05
CA GLY A 158 -20.13 4.25 0.32
C GLY A 158 -18.85 4.07 1.14
N ALA A 159 -17.78 4.77 0.74
CA ALA A 159 -16.53 4.77 1.50
C ALA A 159 -16.74 5.32 2.93
N ALA A 160 -17.51 6.40 3.09
CA ALA A 160 -17.80 6.99 4.40
C ALA A 160 -18.52 6.02 5.35
N ARG A 161 -19.47 5.22 4.85
CA ARG A 161 -20.13 4.19 5.67
C ARG A 161 -19.15 3.15 6.19
N VAL A 162 -18.19 2.72 5.36
CA VAL A 162 -17.15 1.77 5.79
C VAL A 162 -16.22 2.40 6.83
N TYR A 163 -15.72 3.62 6.59
CA TYR A 163 -14.91 4.34 7.59
C TYR A 163 -15.65 4.56 8.91
N ASN A 164 -16.96 4.74 8.90
CA ASN A 164 -17.75 4.93 10.13
C ASN A 164 -18.03 3.61 10.86
N SER A 165 -18.03 2.48 10.13
CA SER A 165 -18.24 1.15 10.72
C SER A 165 -17.00 0.56 11.38
N ASP A 166 -15.79 0.97 10.95
CA ASP A 166 -14.54 0.42 11.45
C ASP A 166 -13.55 1.52 11.84
N PRO A 167 -13.31 1.74 13.15
CA PRO A 167 -12.33 2.72 13.62
C PRO A 167 -10.88 2.31 13.38
N ASN A 168 -10.60 1.08 12.96
CA ASN A 168 -9.26 0.56 12.69
C ASN A 168 -8.80 0.80 11.24
N ILE A 169 -9.49 1.68 10.51
CA ILE A 169 -9.09 2.11 9.17
C ILE A 169 -8.58 3.55 9.26
N LYS A 170 -7.32 3.79 8.85
CA LYS A 170 -6.73 5.13 8.79
C LYS A 170 -7.59 6.07 7.94
N ARG A 171 -7.96 7.22 8.50
CA ARG A 171 -8.83 8.19 7.82
C ARG A 171 -8.06 9.08 6.85
N LYS A 172 -8.80 9.79 5.99
CA LYS A 172 -8.25 10.92 5.22
C LYS A 172 -7.80 12.02 6.18
N ASN A 173 -6.71 12.72 5.85
CA ASN A 173 -6.07 13.75 6.67
C ASN A 173 -5.46 13.26 7.99
N GLU A 174 -5.54 11.96 8.28
CA GLU A 174 -4.79 11.30 9.34
C GLU A 174 -3.61 10.59 8.67
N SER A 175 -2.40 10.86 9.17
CA SER A 175 -1.21 10.21 8.65
C SER A 175 -1.11 8.77 9.16
N MET A 176 -0.38 7.92 8.43
CA MET A 176 -0.20 6.52 8.84
C MET A 176 0.53 6.44 10.19
N PHE A 177 1.41 7.40 10.47
CA PHE A 177 2.14 7.48 11.72
C PHE A 177 1.21 7.81 12.88
N ALA A 178 0.41 8.87 12.75
CA ALA A 178 -0.56 9.25 13.77
C ALA A 178 -1.58 8.13 14.03
N PHE A 179 -2.04 7.45 12.97
CA PHE A 179 -2.93 6.29 13.08
C PHE A 179 -2.28 5.14 13.86
N CYS A 180 -1.05 4.74 13.50
CA CYS A 180 -0.34 3.66 14.17
C CYS A 180 0.01 4.01 15.63
N GLU A 181 0.42 5.25 15.91
CA GLU A 181 0.67 5.72 17.27
C GLU A 181 -0.57 5.61 18.16
N LYS A 182 -1.69 6.12 17.66
CA LYS A 182 -2.97 6.05 18.36
C LYS A 182 -3.37 4.60 18.63
N HIS A 183 -3.19 3.72 17.65
CA HIS A 183 -3.61 2.32 17.75
C HIS A 183 -2.73 1.50 18.71
N ILE A 184 -1.41 1.73 18.68
CA ILE A 184 -0.45 0.97 19.48
C ILE A 184 -0.33 1.51 20.90
N TYR A 185 -0.22 2.82 21.05
CA TYR A 185 0.00 3.44 22.36
C TYR A 185 -1.31 3.79 23.08
N GLY A 186 -2.42 3.95 22.36
CA GLY A 186 -3.73 4.25 22.95
C GLY A 186 -3.74 5.53 23.81
N GLY A 187 -2.86 6.49 23.51
CA GLY A 187 -2.67 7.71 24.30
C GLY A 187 -1.90 7.53 25.62
N LYS A 188 -1.36 6.34 25.88
CA LYS A 188 -0.49 6.03 27.02
C LYS A 188 0.98 6.15 26.62
N ASN A 189 1.86 6.10 27.62
CA ASN A 189 3.32 6.06 27.44
C ASN A 189 3.85 7.16 26.50
N ARG A 190 3.37 8.40 26.71
CA ARG A 190 3.71 9.59 25.89
C ARG A 190 5.22 9.80 25.73
N GLU A 191 6.00 9.46 26.75
CA GLU A 191 7.46 9.57 26.69
C GLU A 191 8.05 8.67 25.59
N ASP A 192 7.60 7.42 25.49
CA ASP A 192 8.11 6.50 24.48
C ASP A 192 7.69 6.90 23.07
N VAL A 193 6.45 7.37 22.88
CA VAL A 193 6.00 7.92 21.58
C VAL A 193 6.83 9.15 21.20
N CYS A 194 7.14 10.00 22.18
CA CYS A 194 7.94 11.19 21.92
C CYS A 194 9.37 10.84 21.48
N ARG A 195 10.01 9.89 22.17
CA ARG A 195 11.33 9.35 21.76
C ARG A 195 11.26 8.72 20.38
N ALA A 196 10.21 7.95 20.09
CA ALA A 196 10.01 7.33 18.79
C ALA A 196 9.88 8.37 17.66
N ARG A 197 9.13 9.46 17.86
CA ARG A 197 9.01 10.59 16.93
C ARG A 197 10.35 11.31 16.68
N ARG A 198 11.27 11.25 17.63
CA ARG A 198 12.66 11.74 17.51
C ARG A 198 13.62 10.70 16.96
N TYR A 199 13.10 9.61 16.40
CA TYR A 199 13.87 8.52 15.81
C TYR A 199 14.78 7.78 16.80
N GLU A 200 14.48 7.84 18.10
CA GLU A 200 15.22 7.06 19.10
C GLU A 200 14.81 5.59 19.04
N LEU A 201 15.81 4.71 18.97
CA LEU A 201 15.61 3.25 18.96
C LEU A 201 15.42 2.73 20.39
N THR A 202 14.24 2.93 20.97
CA THR A 202 13.94 2.53 22.36
C THR A 202 13.89 1.02 22.54
N GLY A 203 13.69 0.26 21.45
CA GLY A 203 13.60 -1.20 21.45
C GLY A 203 12.32 -1.75 22.10
N SER A 204 11.39 -0.87 22.52
CA SER A 204 10.12 -1.25 23.15
C SER A 204 9.25 -2.07 22.20
N ASP A 205 8.40 -2.93 22.77
CA ASP A 205 7.42 -3.70 21.99
C ASP A 205 6.44 -2.77 21.28
N GLU A 206 6.08 -1.65 21.91
CA GLU A 206 5.26 -0.61 21.32
C GLU A 206 5.92 0.01 20.09
N LEU A 207 7.20 0.40 20.17
CA LEU A 207 7.91 0.94 19.01
C LEU A 207 7.99 -0.10 17.88
N ARG A 208 8.30 -1.36 18.20
CA ARG A 208 8.34 -2.46 17.22
C ARG A 208 6.99 -2.62 16.51
N ASN A 209 5.89 -2.64 17.26
CA ASN A 209 4.54 -2.77 16.73
C ASN A 209 4.09 -1.52 15.95
N MET A 210 4.53 -0.33 16.35
CA MET A 210 4.25 0.90 15.62
C MET A 210 4.97 0.91 14.28
N ILE A 211 6.26 0.53 14.24
CA ILE A 211 7.02 0.44 12.99
C ILE A 211 6.46 -0.67 12.08
N GLU A 212 6.05 -1.81 12.62
CA GLU A 212 5.32 -2.85 11.88
C GLU A 212 4.07 -2.26 11.19
N CYS A 213 3.24 -1.53 11.95
CA CYS A 213 2.05 -0.88 11.43
C CYS A 213 2.38 0.15 10.35
N ILE A 214 3.36 1.03 10.59
CA ILE A 214 3.77 2.07 9.64
C ILE A 214 4.31 1.42 8.36
N PHE A 215 5.27 0.50 8.45
CA PHE A 215 5.89 -0.10 7.26
C PHE A 215 4.88 -0.85 6.39
N ARG A 216 3.90 -1.54 6.98
CA ARG A 216 2.79 -2.14 6.22
C ARG A 216 1.90 -1.09 5.60
N GLY A 217 1.53 -0.06 6.36
CA GLY A 217 0.72 1.06 5.88
C GLY A 217 1.39 1.89 4.78
N LEU A 218 2.72 1.96 4.77
CA LEU A 218 3.51 2.58 3.71
C LEU A 218 3.85 1.60 2.58
N ARG A 219 3.39 0.35 2.64
CA ARG A 219 3.67 -0.70 1.66
C ARG A 219 5.18 -0.98 1.48
N TYR A 220 6.00 -0.61 2.46
CA TYR A 220 7.38 -1.06 2.61
C TYR A 220 7.43 -2.55 2.90
N ILE A 221 6.36 -3.12 3.45
CA ILE A 221 6.13 -4.57 3.49
C ILE A 221 4.94 -4.90 2.62
N LYS A 222 5.12 -5.80 1.65
CA LYS A 222 4.07 -6.30 0.76
C LYS A 222 4.08 -7.81 0.75
N HIS A 223 2.92 -8.43 1.02
CA HIS A 223 2.77 -9.89 1.13
C HIS A 223 3.74 -10.60 2.11
N GLY A 224 4.25 -9.86 3.10
CA GLY A 224 5.16 -10.37 4.12
C GLY A 224 6.64 -10.13 3.84
N ASP A 225 6.98 -9.64 2.65
CA ASP A 225 8.37 -9.36 2.24
C ASP A 225 8.62 -7.85 2.17
N ILE A 226 9.88 -7.45 2.33
CA ILE A 226 10.28 -6.06 2.14
C ILE A 226 10.19 -5.66 0.67
N ASN A 227 9.57 -4.51 0.44
CA ASN A 227 9.47 -3.86 -0.85
C ASN A 227 10.48 -2.71 -0.91
N ILE A 228 11.73 -3.05 -1.27
CA ILE A 228 12.84 -2.09 -1.31
C ILE A 228 12.56 -0.94 -2.27
N ASP A 229 11.84 -1.20 -3.38
CA ASP A 229 11.54 -0.19 -4.38
C ASP A 229 10.64 0.93 -3.82
N GLU A 230 9.72 0.62 -2.89
CA GLU A 230 8.90 1.65 -2.23
C GLU A 230 9.74 2.53 -1.29
N ILE A 231 10.79 2.00 -0.67
CA ILE A 231 11.71 2.76 0.17
C ILE A 231 12.59 3.65 -0.72
N VAL A 232 13.17 3.08 -1.78
CA VAL A 232 13.98 3.82 -2.77
C VAL A 232 13.17 4.97 -3.38
N ARG A 233 11.89 4.74 -3.70
CA ARG A 233 10.99 5.77 -4.22
C ARG A 233 10.88 6.97 -3.27
N ASP A 234 10.86 6.76 -1.97
CA ASP A 234 10.79 7.87 -1.01
C ASP A 234 12.09 8.67 -0.93
N PHE A 235 13.24 8.06 -1.21
CA PHE A 235 14.51 8.78 -1.42
C PHE A 235 14.52 9.60 -2.71
N ASP A 236 14.02 9.03 -3.82
CA ASP A 236 13.90 9.77 -5.08
C ASP A 236 12.99 11.01 -4.93
N LEU A 237 11.90 10.87 -4.19
CA LEU A 237 10.97 11.97 -3.92
C LEU A 237 11.54 13.13 -3.10
N ILE A 238 12.64 12.93 -2.37
CA ILE A 238 13.39 14.00 -1.72
C ILE A 238 14.61 14.46 -2.54
N ASN A 239 14.62 14.13 -3.84
CA ASN A 239 15.70 14.39 -4.80
C ASN A 239 17.03 13.70 -4.44
N ARG A 240 16.97 12.50 -3.85
CA ARG A 240 18.14 11.69 -3.47
C ARG A 240 18.18 10.33 -4.15
N SER A 241 17.82 10.27 -5.43
CA SER A 241 17.94 9.05 -6.24
C SER A 241 19.40 8.57 -6.41
N ASP A 242 20.38 9.44 -6.18
CA ASP A 242 21.81 9.07 -6.09
C ASP A 242 22.07 7.99 -5.01
N LEU A 243 21.22 7.91 -4.00
CA LEU A 243 21.37 6.97 -2.88
C LEU A 243 20.74 5.59 -3.12
N GLU A 244 20.08 5.33 -4.26
CA GLU A 244 19.43 4.05 -4.52
C GLU A 244 20.35 2.84 -4.27
N PRO A 245 21.58 2.77 -4.83
CA PRO A 245 22.47 1.63 -4.59
C PRO A 245 22.80 1.44 -3.11
N ARG A 246 22.91 2.54 -2.36
CA ARG A 246 23.23 2.52 -0.94
C ARG A 246 22.05 2.02 -0.10
N VAL A 247 20.84 2.50 -0.38
CA VAL A 247 19.61 2.02 0.26
C VAL A 247 19.46 0.51 0.07
N ARG A 248 19.63 0.02 -1.18
CA ARG A 248 19.55 -1.42 -1.49
C ARG A 248 20.58 -2.23 -0.71
N SER A 249 21.84 -1.76 -0.64
CA SER A 249 22.91 -2.42 0.11
C SER A 249 22.62 -2.48 1.62
N ILE A 250 22.14 -1.39 2.23
CA ILE A 250 21.81 -1.38 3.66
C ILE A 250 20.71 -2.40 3.97
N LEU A 251 19.67 -2.45 3.14
CA LEU A 251 18.54 -3.36 3.34
C LEU A 251 18.90 -4.82 3.04
N SER A 252 19.78 -5.10 2.08
CA SER A 252 20.27 -6.46 1.81
C SER A 252 21.15 -7.00 2.93
N ASP A 253 21.96 -6.13 3.54
CA ASP A 253 22.93 -6.51 4.57
C ASP A 253 22.31 -6.47 5.99
N CYS A 254 21.07 -5.99 6.10
CA CYS A 254 20.37 -5.84 7.37
C CYS A 254 20.14 -7.21 8.03
N ARG A 255 20.49 -7.30 9.33
CA ARG A 255 20.27 -8.52 10.11
C ARG A 255 18.87 -8.52 10.68
N GLY A 256 18.03 -9.41 10.18
CA GLY A 256 16.65 -9.53 10.59
C GLY A 256 15.72 -9.40 9.39
N ILE A 257 14.47 -9.79 9.59
CA ILE A 257 13.44 -9.72 8.55
C ILE A 257 12.19 -9.01 9.04
N GLN A 258 12.20 -8.52 10.29
CA GLN A 258 11.09 -7.76 10.83
C GLN A 258 11.21 -6.30 10.39
N PRO A 259 10.10 -5.58 10.18
CA PRO A 259 10.08 -4.15 9.86
C PRO A 259 10.94 -3.28 10.77
N TYR A 260 10.92 -3.55 12.08
CA TYR A 260 11.76 -2.82 13.03
C TYR A 260 13.26 -3.02 12.78
N ASP A 261 13.68 -4.20 12.32
CA ASP A 261 15.08 -4.47 12.01
C ASP A 261 15.54 -3.59 10.83
N TYR A 262 14.74 -3.53 9.75
CA TYR A 262 15.02 -2.67 8.60
C TYR A 262 15.02 -1.18 8.96
N TYR A 263 14.07 -0.73 9.78
CA TYR A 263 14.02 0.63 10.31
C TYR A 263 15.30 0.97 11.11
N SER A 264 15.72 0.08 11.99
CA SER A 264 16.94 0.22 12.77
C SER A 264 18.20 0.25 11.90
N CYS A 265 18.27 -0.60 10.87
CA CYS A 265 19.37 -0.60 9.90
C CYS A 265 19.48 0.72 9.14
N LEU A 266 18.35 1.29 8.69
CA LEU A 266 18.32 2.59 8.01
C LEU A 266 18.74 3.73 8.95
N LEU A 267 18.27 3.73 10.20
CA LEU A 267 18.62 4.76 11.18
C LEU A 267 20.06 4.69 11.68
N ASN A 268 20.66 3.51 11.75
CA ASN A 268 22.06 3.35 12.15
C ASN A 268 23.03 3.45 10.96
N SER A 269 22.54 3.76 9.76
CA SER A 269 23.36 3.89 8.56
C SER A 269 23.95 5.29 8.38
N ASP A 270 24.85 5.37 7.39
CA ASP A 270 25.45 6.62 6.89
C ASP A 270 24.47 7.53 6.14
N ILE A 271 23.26 7.05 5.81
CA ILE A 271 22.20 7.83 5.15
C ILE A 271 21.00 8.10 6.07
N SER A 272 21.23 8.04 7.38
CA SER A 272 20.17 8.13 8.38
C SER A 272 19.42 9.46 8.34
N GLU A 273 20.08 10.57 8.05
CA GLU A 273 19.44 11.88 7.91
C GLU A 273 18.54 11.93 6.67
N GLU A 274 18.99 11.42 5.53
CA GLU A 274 18.16 11.29 4.33
C GLU A 274 16.98 10.36 4.54
N PHE A 275 17.18 9.26 5.27
CA PHE A 275 16.09 8.37 5.65
C PHE A 275 15.03 9.12 6.47
N LYS A 276 15.43 9.89 7.49
CA LYS A 276 14.50 10.71 8.29
C LYS A 276 13.73 11.68 7.41
N LEU A 277 14.40 12.39 6.50
CA LEU A 277 13.74 13.34 5.58
C LEU A 277 12.74 12.63 4.65
N ALA A 278 13.11 11.48 4.10
CA ALA A 278 12.24 10.68 3.24
C ALA A 278 11.03 10.14 4.02
N PHE A 279 11.24 9.68 5.25
CA PHE A 279 10.22 9.11 6.11
C PHE A 279 9.26 10.18 6.65
N ASP A 280 9.75 11.36 7.02
CA ASP A 280 8.96 12.54 7.37
C ASP A 280 8.10 13.01 6.18
N PHE A 281 8.69 13.08 4.98
CA PHE A 281 7.91 13.45 3.80
C PHE A 281 6.86 12.39 3.47
N ARG A 282 7.15 11.11 3.72
CA ARG A 282 6.18 10.03 3.60
C ARG A 282 5.07 10.13 4.65
N ASP A 283 5.37 10.57 5.87
CA ASP A 283 4.36 10.88 6.90
C ASP A 283 3.38 11.93 6.37
N VAL A 284 3.91 13.07 5.88
CA VAL A 284 3.10 14.14 5.28
C VAL A 284 2.19 13.63 4.15
N ARG A 285 2.74 12.86 3.20
CA ARG A 285 1.96 12.33 2.06
C ARG A 285 1.00 11.22 2.47
N SER A 286 1.24 10.52 3.58
CA SER A 286 0.32 9.48 4.07
C SER A 286 -0.98 10.05 4.65
N ALA A 287 -0.97 11.32 5.06
CA ALA A 287 -2.17 12.05 5.45
C ALA A 287 -3.02 12.47 4.25
N ASP A 288 -2.39 12.82 3.14
CA ASP A 288 -3.04 13.25 1.90
C ASP A 288 -2.45 12.53 0.68
N TYR A 289 -3.12 11.44 0.27
CA TYR A 289 -2.73 10.69 -0.93
C TYR A 289 -2.86 11.48 -2.23
N THR A 290 -3.51 12.64 -2.24
CA THR A 290 -3.59 13.47 -3.45
C THR A 290 -2.39 14.41 -3.61
N TYR A 291 -1.50 14.49 -2.60
CA TYR A 291 -0.43 15.47 -2.54
C TYR A 291 0.41 15.54 -3.83
N LEU A 292 0.96 14.41 -4.28
CA LEU A 292 1.78 14.34 -5.50
C LEU A 292 0.92 14.34 -6.79
N VAL A 293 -0.31 13.80 -6.73
CA VAL A 293 -1.27 13.83 -7.84
C VAL A 293 -1.54 15.26 -8.29
N MET A 294 -1.72 16.17 -7.31
CA MET A 294 -1.95 17.59 -7.54
C MET A 294 -0.70 18.39 -7.94
N GLY A 295 0.43 17.72 -8.13
CA GLY A 295 1.68 18.34 -8.59
C GLY A 295 2.50 19.00 -7.49
N ASN A 296 2.18 18.80 -6.21
CA ASN A 296 3.07 19.21 -5.13
C ASN A 296 4.33 18.34 -5.17
N VAL A 297 5.45 18.93 -4.74
CA VAL A 297 6.76 18.26 -4.66
C VAL A 297 7.34 18.44 -3.26
N TYR A 298 8.46 17.77 -2.97
CA TYR A 298 9.12 17.90 -1.69
C TYR A 298 9.58 19.34 -1.43
N ASP A 299 9.12 19.89 -0.30
CA ASP A 299 9.57 21.16 0.25
C ASP A 299 10.10 20.90 1.68
N PRO A 300 11.42 20.98 1.91
CA PRO A 300 12.02 20.71 3.21
C PRO A 300 11.46 21.58 4.34
N GLN A 301 11.18 22.86 4.08
CA GLN A 301 10.71 23.79 5.10
C GLN A 301 9.26 23.48 5.47
N GLN A 302 8.42 23.19 4.48
CA GLN A 302 7.04 22.79 4.71
C GLN A 302 6.96 21.46 5.48
N VAL A 303 7.77 20.47 5.09
CA VAL A 303 7.81 19.17 5.78
C VAL A 303 8.27 19.37 7.22
N LYS A 304 9.37 20.10 7.44
CA LYS A 304 9.85 20.41 8.80
C LYS A 304 8.77 21.06 9.65
N ALA A 305 8.08 22.08 9.14
CA ALA A 305 7.01 22.75 9.90
C ALA A 305 5.85 21.80 10.25
N LYS A 306 5.49 20.87 9.35
CA LYS A 306 4.48 19.85 9.63
C LYS A 306 4.95 18.84 10.68
N MET A 307 6.21 18.41 10.65
CA MET A 307 6.78 17.48 11.62
C MET A 307 6.94 18.13 12.99
N ASP A 308 7.44 19.37 13.07
CA ASP A 308 7.54 20.12 14.32
C ASP A 308 6.15 20.28 14.99
N LYS A 309 5.10 20.48 14.19
CA LYS A 309 3.72 20.49 14.68
C LYS A 309 3.26 19.11 15.17
N ALA A 310 3.49 18.06 14.39
CA ALA A 310 3.11 16.70 14.75
C ALA A 310 3.81 16.22 16.04
N GLU A 311 5.11 16.52 16.18
CA GLU A 311 5.85 16.26 17.42
C GLU A 311 5.23 17.03 18.58
N LYS A 312 4.94 18.32 18.42
CA LYS A 312 4.32 19.13 19.49
C LYS A 312 2.95 18.59 19.92
N ASP A 313 2.14 18.08 18.99
CA ASP A 313 0.81 17.52 19.32
C ASP A 313 0.92 16.22 20.15
N VAL A 314 2.06 15.52 20.07
CA VAL A 314 2.33 14.26 20.80
C VAL A 314 3.13 14.48 22.08
N CYS A 315 4.21 15.25 21.99
CA CYS A 315 5.20 15.50 23.05
C CYS A 315 4.88 16.70 23.95
N GLY A 316 3.95 17.56 23.52
CA GLY A 316 3.55 18.78 24.23
C GLY A 316 2.48 18.58 25.30
#